data_AF-A0A4Y8AQH4-F1
#
_entry.id   AF-A0A4Y8AQH4-F1
#
_cell.length_a   1.000
_cell.length_b   1.000
_cell.length_c   1.000
_cell.angle_alpha   90.00
_cell.angle_beta   90.00
_cell.angle_gamma   90.00
#
_symmetry.space_group_name_H-M   'P 1'
#
loop_
_entity.id
_entity.type
_entity.pdbx_description
1 polymer ?
#
loop_
_entity_poly.entity_id
_entity_poly.type
_entity_poly.pdbx_seq_one_letter_code
_entity_poly.pdbx_strand_id
1 'polypeptide(L)'
;MKEIETLIENYKFRITIINDSKQDELKKINESINFTREFLNQLRVYIRTNDFTSKEDEIIFFKYQKPKILGQLIFLSSKNTFLIEKPKASTSN
;
A
#
# COMPACT_ATOMS: atom_id res chain seq x y z
N MET A 1 9.69 -15.10 -10.28
CA MET A 1 9.47 -13.65 -10.02
C MET A 1 8.36 -12.96 -10.80
N LYS A 2 8.10 -13.29 -12.08
CA LYS A 2 7.14 -12.55 -12.93
C LYS A 2 5.75 -12.32 -12.30
N GLU A 3 5.26 -13.28 -11.53
CA GLU A 3 3.97 -13.17 -10.83
C GLU A 3 3.99 -12.15 -9.69
N ILE A 4 5.03 -12.16 -8.83
CA ILE A 4 5.21 -11.15 -7.77
C ILE A 4 5.34 -9.75 -8.38
N GLU A 5 6.10 -9.63 -9.46
CA GLU A 5 6.24 -8.36 -10.18
C GLU A 5 4.89 -7.89 -10.73
N THR A 6 4.12 -8.78 -11.35
CA THR A 6 2.77 -8.49 -11.85
C THR A 6 1.83 -8.06 -10.71
N LEU A 7 1.88 -8.74 -9.56
CA LEU A 7 1.13 -8.39 -8.37
C LEU A 7 1.50 -6.98 -7.87
N ILE A 8 2.80 -6.64 -7.86
CA ILE A 8 3.29 -5.32 -7.46
C ILE A 8 2.87 -4.23 -8.46
N GLU A 9 2.90 -4.50 -9.77
CA GLU A 9 2.42 -3.55 -10.77
C GLU A 9 0.90 -3.31 -10.64
N ASN A 10 0.13 -4.38 -10.43
CA ASN A 10 -1.31 -4.27 -10.16
C ASN A 10 -1.59 -3.43 -8.91
N TYR A 11 -0.78 -3.60 -7.86
CA TYR A 11 -0.87 -2.77 -6.65
C TYR A 11 -0.64 -1.28 -6.97
N LYS A 12 0.44 -0.95 -7.69
CA LYS A 12 0.75 0.44 -8.06
C LYS A 12 -0.37 1.06 -8.90
N PHE A 13 -0.89 0.31 -9.86
CA PHE A 13 -1.99 0.76 -10.71
C PHE A 13 -3.25 1.06 -9.88
N ARG A 14 -3.63 0.16 -8.98
CA ARG A 14 -4.79 0.34 -8.09
C ARG A 14 -4.63 1.55 -7.17
N ILE A 15 -3.46 1.75 -6.56
CA ILE A 15 -3.20 2.93 -5.74
C ILE A 15 -3.33 4.22 -6.58
N THR A 16 -2.85 4.20 -7.82
CA THR A 16 -2.99 5.36 -8.73
C THR A 16 -4.46 5.66 -9.02
N ILE A 17 -5.27 4.64 -9.32
CA ILE A 17 -6.73 4.80 -9.51
C ILE A 17 -7.40 5.41 -8.27
N ILE A 18 -7.06 4.93 -7.07
CA ILE A 18 -7.64 5.44 -5.82
C ILE A 18 -7.28 6.93 -5.66
N ASN A 19 -6.02 7.28 -5.90
CA ASN A 19 -5.54 8.66 -5.79
C ASN A 19 -6.20 9.61 -6.82
N ASP A 20 -6.41 9.14 -8.05
CA ASP A 20 -7.02 9.91 -9.15
C ASP A 20 -8.55 9.98 -9.07
N SER A 21 -9.17 9.19 -8.19
CA SER A 21 -10.63 9.20 -8.00
C SER A 21 -11.13 10.58 -7.56
N LYS A 22 -12.41 10.89 -7.77
CA LYS A 22 -13.02 12.16 -7.32
C LYS A 22 -13.42 12.17 -5.84
N GLN A 23 -12.98 11.17 -5.06
CA GLN A 23 -13.36 11.02 -3.67
C GLN A 23 -12.67 12.06 -2.75
N ASP A 24 -13.22 12.23 -1.55
CA ASP A 24 -12.60 13.01 -0.48
C ASP A 24 -11.22 12.43 -0.08
N GLU A 25 -10.29 13.29 0.31
CA GLU A 25 -8.91 12.90 0.62
C GLU A 25 -8.82 11.88 1.75
N LEU A 26 -9.63 12.00 2.81
CA LEU A 26 -9.65 11.02 3.90
C LEU A 26 -10.19 9.68 3.43
N LYS A 27 -11.17 9.67 2.52
CA LYS A 27 -11.69 8.43 1.93
C LYS A 27 -10.62 7.73 1.10
N LYS A 28 -9.93 8.47 0.23
CA LYS A 28 -8.81 7.94 -0.58
C LYS A 28 -7.72 7.32 0.28
N ILE A 29 -7.35 7.98 1.37
CA ILE A 29 -6.30 7.50 2.27
C ILE A 29 -6.75 6.23 2.99
N ASN A 30 -7.96 6.19 3.54
CA ASN A 30 -8.48 4.99 4.19
C ASN A 30 -8.59 3.81 3.21
N GLU A 31 -9.08 4.06 1.99
CA GLU A 31 -9.13 3.04 0.92
C GLU A 31 -7.72 2.52 0.58
N SER A 32 -6.75 3.43 0.42
CA SER A 32 -5.35 3.08 0.15
C SER A 32 -4.71 2.27 1.28
N ILE A 33 -5.01 2.61 2.54
CA ILE A 33 -4.53 1.86 3.72
C ILE A 33 -5.08 0.44 3.70
N ASN A 34 -6.40 0.29 3.53
CA ASN A 34 -7.06 -1.01 3.53
C ASN A 34 -6.52 -1.89 2.39
N PHE A 35 -6.48 -1.35 1.18
CA PHE A 35 -5.95 -2.06 0.02
C PHE A 35 -4.49 -2.46 0.19
N THR A 36 -3.64 -1.58 0.73
CA THR A 36 -2.22 -1.90 0.98
C THR A 36 -2.06 -3.01 2.02
N ARG A 37 -2.88 -3.04 3.06
CA ARG A 37 -2.87 -4.13 4.06
C ARG A 37 -3.29 -5.45 3.45
N GLU A 38 -4.37 -5.45 2.67
CA GLU A 38 -4.83 -6.65 1.97
C GLU A 38 -3.77 -7.18 1.01
N PHE A 39 -3.14 -6.29 0.24
CA PHE A 39 -2.07 -6.65 -0.69
C PHE A 39 -0.85 -7.25 0.02
N LEU A 40 -0.42 -6.69 1.14
CA LEU A 40 0.66 -7.27 1.95
C LEU A 40 0.30 -8.67 2.48
N ASN A 41 -0.97 -8.89 2.84
CA ASN A 41 -1.44 -10.21 3.26
C ASN A 41 -1.46 -11.19 2.07
N GLN A 42 -1.89 -10.75 0.88
CA GLN A 42 -1.84 -11.55 -0.34
C GLN A 42 -0.39 -11.97 -0.67
N LEU A 43 0.56 -11.03 -0.60
CA LEU A 43 1.99 -11.33 -0.80
C LEU A 43 2.51 -12.35 0.23
N ARG A 44 2.11 -12.20 1.50
CA ARG A 44 2.50 -13.14 2.57
C ARG A 44 1.98 -14.55 2.28
N VAL A 45 0.72 -14.68 1.87
CA VAL A 45 0.13 -15.98 1.51
C VAL A 45 0.84 -16.57 0.31
N TYR A 46 1.04 -15.77 -0.74
CA TYR A 46 1.70 -16.19 -1.97
C TYR A 46 3.11 -16.75 -1.73
N ILE A 47 3.92 -16.10 -0.90
CA ILE A 47 5.30 -16.53 -0.61
C ILE A 47 5.34 -17.77 0.28
N ARG A 48 4.31 -18.00 1.09
CA ARG A 48 4.21 -19.22 1.90
C ARG A 48 3.85 -20.44 1.05
N THR A 49 3.14 -20.23 -0.06
CA THR A 49 2.68 -21.31 -0.95
C THR A 49 3.58 -21.52 -2.15
N ASN A 50 4.39 -20.53 -2.51
CA ASN A 50 5.26 -20.55 -3.69
C ASN A 50 6.69 -20.22 -3.28
N ASP A 51 7.62 -21.10 -3.63
CA ASP A 51 9.04 -20.87 -3.41
C ASP A 51 9.60 -19.84 -4.39
N PHE A 52 10.67 -19.17 -3.96
CA PHE A 52 11.43 -18.29 -4.86
C PHE A 52 12.19 -19.11 -5.89
N THR A 53 12.21 -18.62 -7.14
CA THR A 53 12.93 -19.28 -8.24
C THR A 53 14.44 -19.24 -8.02
N SER A 54 14.94 -18.20 -7.34
CA SER A 54 16.35 -18.05 -6.99
C SER A 54 16.51 -17.37 -5.63
N LYS A 55 17.69 -17.52 -5.04
CA LYS A 55 18.07 -16.80 -3.81
C LYS A 55 18.14 -15.28 -4.04
N GLU A 56 18.50 -14.86 -5.25
CA GLU A 56 18.54 -13.44 -5.62
C GLU A 56 17.14 -12.83 -5.62
N ASP A 57 16.16 -13.57 -6.15
CA ASP A 57 14.74 -13.17 -6.15
C ASP A 57 14.21 -12.98 -4.73
N GLU A 58 14.55 -13.91 -3.84
CA GLU A 58 14.23 -13.83 -2.42
C GLU A 58 14.83 -12.58 -1.76
N ILE A 59 16.12 -12.33 -2.01
CA ILE A 59 16.82 -11.14 -1.50
C ILE A 59 16.15 -9.87 -2.03
N ILE A 60 15.83 -9.81 -3.32
CA ILE A 60 15.19 -8.65 -3.94
C ILE A 60 13.83 -8.38 -3.30
N PHE A 61 13.03 -9.43 -3.12
CA PHE A 61 11.73 -9.33 -2.49
C PHE A 61 11.83 -8.77 -1.07
N PHE A 62 12.65 -9.40 -0.21
CA PHE A 62 12.71 -9.05 1.20
C PHE A 62 13.47 -7.75 1.49
N LYS A 63 14.46 -7.38 0.68
CA LYS A 63 15.24 -6.15 0.89
C LYS A 63 14.64 -4.91 0.25
N TYR A 64 13.94 -5.05 -0.88
CA TYR A 64 13.51 -3.88 -1.66
C TYR A 64 12.00 -3.81 -1.87
N GLN A 65 11.38 -4.89 -2.31
CA GLN A 65 9.96 -4.85 -2.69
C GLN A 65 9.04 -4.77 -1.46
N LYS A 66 9.17 -5.72 -0.53
CA LYS A 66 8.35 -5.76 0.69
C LYS A 66 8.53 -4.50 1.56
N PRO A 67 9.76 -4.02 1.85
CA PRO A 67 9.94 -2.81 2.66
C PRO A 67 9.34 -1.56 2.02
N LYS A 68 9.38 -1.44 0.68
CA LYS A 68 8.79 -0.30 -0.03
C LYS A 68 7.28 -0.21 0.18
N ILE A 69 6.56 -1.33 0.04
CA ILE A 69 5.10 -1.39 0.25
C ILE A 69 4.76 -1.14 1.73
N LEU A 70 5.53 -1.71 2.66
CA LEU A 70 5.36 -1.45 4.09
C LEU A 70 5.58 0.03 4.44
N GLY A 71 6.61 0.65 3.88
CA GLY A 71 6.88 2.09 4.06
C GLY A 71 5.72 2.95 3.57
N GLN A 72 5.11 2.57 2.45
CA GLN A 72 3.92 3.25 1.93
C GLN A 72 2.72 3.13 2.88
N LEU A 73 2.49 1.96 3.48
CA LEU A 73 1.45 1.78 4.49
C LEU A 73 1.68 2.65 5.74
N ILE A 74 2.92 2.74 6.21
CA ILE A 74 3.30 3.59 7.35
C ILE A 74 3.05 5.07 7.04
N PHE A 75 3.46 5.50 5.85
CA PHE A 75 3.23 6.88 5.38
C PHE A 75 1.72 7.20 5.31
N LEU A 76 0.92 6.33 4.68
CA LEU A 76 -0.52 6.53 4.58
C LEU A 76 -1.19 6.58 5.94
N SER A 77 -0.79 5.71 6.86
CA SER A 77 -1.32 5.69 8.23
C SER A 77 -1.00 7.00 8.97
N SER A 78 0.25 7.48 8.84
CA SER A 78 0.68 8.74 9.44
C SER A 78 -0.06 9.94 8.86
N LYS A 79 -0.27 9.95 7.54
CA LYS A 79 -1.06 10.98 6.85
C LYS A 79 -2.52 10.98 7.31
N ASN A 80 -3.12 9.80 7.49
CA ASN A 80 -4.48 9.68 7.99
C ASN A 80 -4.62 10.26 9.40
N THR A 81 -3.73 9.88 10.31
CA THR A 81 -3.70 10.41 11.68
C THR A 81 -3.58 11.92 11.68
N PHE A 82 -2.62 12.46 10.91
CA PHE A 82 -2.43 13.91 10.79
C PHE A 82 -3.69 14.65 10.30
N LEU A 83 -4.39 14.12 9.30
CA LEU A 83 -5.61 14.76 8.78
C LEU A 83 -6.80 14.67 9.73
N ILE A 84 -6.90 13.59 10.51
CA ILE A 84 -7.95 13.42 11.52
C ILE A 84 -7.72 14.36 12.71
N GLU A 85 -6.47 14.50 13.15
CA GLU A 85 -6.08 15.35 14.28
C GLU A 85 -6.07 16.83 13.92
N LYS A 86 -6.01 17.17 12.62
CA LYS A 86 -6.03 18.55 12.16
C LYS A 86 -7.30 19.25 12.66
N PRO A 87 -7.18 20.33 13.45
CA PRO A 87 -8.35 21.05 13.94
C PRO A 87 -9.15 21.59 12.77
N LYS A 88 -10.45 21.27 12.75
CA LYS A 88 -11.39 21.92 11.83
C LYS A 88 -11.56 23.34 12.34
N ALA A 89 -10.98 24.32 11.64
CA ALA A 89 -11.32 25.71 11.87
C ALA A 89 -12.84 25.83 11.67
N SER A 90 -13.59 25.99 12.75
CA SER A 90 -15.00 26.26 12.71
C SER A 90 -15.19 27.58 11.98
N THR A 91 -15.57 27.53 10.71
CA THR A 91 -16.22 28.66 10.06
C THR A 91 -17.60 28.77 10.69
N SER A 92 -17.66 29.41 11.86
CA SER A 92 -18.88 30.00 12.38
C SER A 92 -19.29 31.10 11.42
N ASN A 93 -20.32 30.83 10.62
CA ASN A 93 -21.14 31.83 9.96
C ASN A 93 -22.58 31.63 10.44
#